data_AF-A7NHL0-F1
#
_entry.id   AF-A7NHL0-F1
#
_cell.length_a   1.000
_cell.length_b   1.000
_cell.length_c   1.000
_cell.angle_alpha   90.00
_cell.angle_beta   90.00
_cell.angle_gamma   90.00
#
_symmetry.space_group_name_H-M   'P 1'
#
loop_
_entity.id
_entity.type
_entity.pdbx_description
1 polymer ?
#
loop_
_entity_poly.entity_id
_entity_poly.type
_entity_poly.pdbx_seq_one_letter_code
_entity_poly.pdbx_strand_id
1 'polypeptide(L)'
;MNLIFRSVHNPHSHLTVKDRTQASFPLRNLLSRGLINGRVLDFGCGLGADVNHLKKQGHDVTGYDPYYAPNVPKGKFDTIICLYVLNVLLPDEQSHVLMAISELLYPTGSAYFAVRRDIRRDGFRNHVKYHKNVYQCQVTLPYKSILRTDHCEIYRYRHFNQLQVNESCSFCAPASNCELLTESANAYAVLENSSSLPGYTLVIPKRHVSYFDLSLYDRNACWQVVDRVKMLLSERFHPDGFRVKVGQGIATECAGWHGCIHVIPC
;
A
#
# COMPACT_ATOMS: atom_id res chain seq x y z
N MET A 1 -10.90 -11.24 3.66
CA MET A 1 -9.94 -10.25 3.10
C MET A 1 -9.25 -10.71 1.81
N ASN A 2 -9.61 -10.12 0.66
CA ASN A 2 -8.88 -10.32 -0.60
C ASN A 2 -7.69 -9.32 -0.63
N LEU A 3 -6.46 -9.80 -0.43
CA LEU A 3 -5.26 -8.95 -0.30
C LEU A 3 -4.78 -8.35 -1.62
N ILE A 4 -5.09 -8.99 -2.76
CA ILE A 4 -4.58 -8.58 -4.07
C ILE A 4 -5.70 -8.67 -5.10
N PHE A 5 -5.88 -7.59 -5.84
CA PHE A 5 -6.66 -7.59 -7.06
C PHE A 5 -5.81 -8.17 -8.20
N ARG A 6 -6.24 -9.30 -8.76
CA ARG A 6 -5.65 -9.83 -10.01
C ARG A 6 -6.44 -9.29 -11.18
N SER A 7 -5.88 -8.34 -11.90
CA SER A 7 -6.54 -7.83 -13.09
C SER A 7 -6.54 -8.89 -14.20
N VAL A 8 -7.69 -9.08 -14.84
CA VAL A 8 -7.79 -9.88 -16.09
C VAL A 8 -6.92 -9.29 -17.20
N HIS A 9 -6.58 -8.00 -17.09
CA HIS A 9 -5.72 -7.30 -18.04
C HIS A 9 -4.22 -7.53 -17.79
N ASN A 10 -3.81 -8.14 -16.66
CA ASN A 10 -2.41 -8.45 -16.33
C ASN A 10 -2.22 -9.91 -15.85
N PRO A 11 -2.56 -10.92 -16.69
CA PRO A 11 -2.64 -12.32 -16.24
C PRO A 11 -1.27 -12.99 -15.98
N HIS A 12 -0.17 -12.36 -16.41
CA HIS A 12 1.15 -13.00 -16.50
C HIS A 12 2.21 -12.37 -15.61
N SER A 13 1.84 -11.49 -14.67
CA SER A 13 2.78 -10.84 -13.74
C SER A 13 3.66 -11.84 -12.98
N HIS A 14 3.11 -12.98 -12.56
CA HIS A 14 3.86 -14.06 -11.89
C HIS A 14 5.04 -14.60 -12.70
N LEU A 15 4.99 -14.54 -14.04
CA LEU A 15 6.09 -15.01 -14.90
C LEU A 15 7.34 -14.12 -14.86
N THR A 16 7.26 -12.95 -14.23
CA THR A 16 8.39 -12.01 -14.08
C THR A 16 9.31 -12.35 -12.92
N VAL A 17 8.96 -13.37 -12.11
CA VAL A 17 9.76 -13.81 -10.98
C VAL A 17 11.17 -14.18 -11.42
N LYS A 18 12.17 -13.81 -10.61
CA LYS A 18 13.57 -14.22 -10.82
C LYS A 18 13.91 -15.38 -9.91
N ASP A 19 14.42 -16.45 -10.51
CA ASP A 19 15.04 -17.55 -9.78
C ASP A 19 16.43 -17.11 -9.29
N ARG A 20 16.65 -17.20 -7.98
CA ARG A 20 17.89 -16.78 -7.33
C ARG A 20 18.12 -17.58 -6.05
N THR A 21 19.38 -17.84 -5.75
CA THR A 21 19.80 -18.55 -4.52
C THR A 21 20.25 -17.60 -3.41
N GLN A 22 20.53 -16.34 -3.75
CA GLN A 22 21.03 -15.32 -2.83
C GLN A 22 19.98 -14.25 -2.54
N ALA A 23 20.15 -13.55 -1.41
CA ALA A 23 19.38 -12.38 -1.05
C ALA A 23 19.42 -11.31 -2.15
N SER A 24 18.30 -10.64 -2.36
CA SER A 24 18.19 -9.52 -3.29
C SER A 24 19.09 -8.36 -2.92
N PHE A 25 19.45 -7.55 -3.92
CA PHE A 25 20.19 -6.31 -3.67
C PHE A 25 19.47 -5.41 -2.63
N PRO A 26 18.15 -5.15 -2.73
CA PRO A 26 17.44 -4.37 -1.72
C PRO A 26 17.49 -4.99 -0.33
N LEU A 27 17.25 -6.30 -0.20
CA LEU A 27 17.26 -6.97 1.09
C LEU A 27 18.63 -6.84 1.77
N ARG A 28 19.73 -7.08 1.04
CA ARG A 28 21.09 -6.92 1.58
C ARG A 28 21.33 -5.49 2.07
N ASN A 29 20.85 -4.48 1.34
CA ASN A 29 20.99 -3.09 1.75
C ASN A 29 20.19 -2.77 3.03
N LEU A 30 18.95 -3.25 3.13
CA LEU A 30 18.11 -3.08 4.32
C LEU A 30 18.73 -3.75 5.55
N LEU A 31 19.24 -4.98 5.41
CA LEU A 31 19.95 -5.71 6.46
C LEU A 31 21.21 -4.97 6.93
N SER A 32 22.05 -4.50 5.98
CA SER A 32 23.28 -3.77 6.31
C SER A 32 23.05 -2.47 7.10
N ARG A 33 21.82 -1.95 7.09
CA ARG A 33 21.41 -0.72 7.77
C ARG A 33 20.58 -0.99 9.04
N GLY A 34 20.41 -2.26 9.43
CA GLY A 34 19.60 -2.61 10.60
C GLY A 34 18.11 -2.26 10.47
N LEU A 35 17.58 -2.26 9.24
CA LEU A 35 16.21 -1.82 8.96
C LEU A 35 15.17 -2.96 8.99
N ILE A 36 15.62 -4.21 9.13
CA ILE A 36 14.76 -5.39 9.25
C ILE A 36 14.66 -5.78 10.72
N ASN A 37 13.50 -5.53 11.33
CA ASN A 37 13.28 -5.73 12.76
C ASN A 37 11.92 -6.37 13.04
N GLY A 38 11.81 -7.05 14.19
CA GLY A 38 10.58 -7.67 14.66
C GLY A 38 10.05 -8.74 13.71
N ARG A 39 8.73 -8.83 13.61
CA ARG A 39 8.03 -9.74 12.71
C ARG A 39 8.01 -9.18 11.28
N VAL A 40 8.50 -9.96 10.33
CA VAL A 40 8.75 -9.53 8.94
C VAL A 40 7.78 -10.17 7.96
N LEU A 41 7.27 -9.39 7.02
CA LEU A 41 6.57 -9.90 5.84
C LEU A 41 7.36 -9.58 4.57
N ASP A 42 7.66 -10.60 3.77
CA ASP A 42 8.08 -10.44 2.38
C ASP A 42 6.85 -10.52 1.47
N PHE A 43 6.35 -9.35 1.07
CA PHE A 43 5.14 -9.19 0.25
C PHE A 43 5.50 -9.21 -1.24
N GLY A 44 5.00 -10.21 -1.95
CA GLY A 44 5.42 -10.58 -3.30
C GLY A 44 6.74 -11.35 -3.32
N CYS A 45 6.89 -12.31 -2.39
CA CYS A 45 8.16 -13.04 -2.19
C CYS A 45 8.59 -13.92 -3.37
N GLY A 46 7.70 -14.16 -4.36
CA GLY A 46 7.94 -15.07 -5.47
C GLY A 46 8.38 -16.44 -4.98
N LEU A 47 9.50 -16.94 -5.48
CA LEU A 47 10.09 -18.24 -5.11
C LEU A 47 10.70 -18.28 -3.69
N GLY A 48 10.63 -17.19 -2.93
CA GLY A 48 10.98 -17.18 -1.49
C GLY A 48 12.47 -17.10 -1.18
N ALA A 49 13.31 -16.66 -2.11
CA ALA A 49 14.76 -16.56 -1.87
C ALA A 49 15.13 -15.60 -0.72
N ASP A 50 14.42 -14.46 -0.61
CA ASP A 50 14.63 -13.47 0.44
C ASP A 50 14.10 -13.97 1.79
N VAL A 51 12.90 -14.59 1.79
CA VAL A 51 12.36 -15.33 2.93
C VAL A 51 13.35 -16.36 3.47
N ASN A 52 13.92 -17.19 2.59
CA ASN A 52 14.88 -18.23 2.98
C ASN A 52 16.17 -17.64 3.56
N HIS A 53 16.64 -16.50 3.04
CA HIS A 53 17.80 -15.81 3.58
C HIS A 53 17.52 -15.26 5.00
N LEU A 54 16.39 -14.58 5.17
CA LEU A 54 15.97 -14.04 6.46
C LEU A 54 15.77 -15.13 7.52
N LYS A 55 15.17 -16.28 7.15
CA LYS A 55 15.04 -17.44 8.05
C LYS A 55 16.39 -17.98 8.51
N LYS A 56 17.37 -18.09 7.60
CA LYS A 56 18.73 -18.55 7.94
C LYS A 56 19.45 -17.60 8.90
N GLN A 57 19.08 -16.33 8.93
CA GLN A 57 19.59 -15.32 9.87
C GLN A 57 18.78 -15.24 11.17
N GLY A 58 17.75 -16.08 11.36
CA GLY A 58 16.96 -16.15 12.59
C GLY A 58 15.82 -15.13 12.68
N HIS A 59 15.46 -14.45 11.58
CA HIS A 59 14.30 -13.55 11.57
C HIS A 59 12.97 -14.33 11.56
N ASP A 60 11.98 -13.83 12.32
CA ASP A 60 10.57 -14.23 12.18
C ASP A 60 10.01 -13.63 10.88
N VAL A 61 10.00 -14.41 9.80
CA VAL A 61 9.59 -13.96 8.48
C VAL A 61 8.49 -14.84 7.89
N THR A 62 7.45 -14.17 7.41
CA THR A 62 6.40 -14.76 6.56
C THR A 62 6.59 -14.30 5.13
N GLY A 63 6.45 -15.21 4.16
CA GLY A 63 6.41 -14.88 2.74
C GLY A 63 4.98 -14.93 2.23
N TYR A 64 4.60 -13.96 1.40
CA TYR A 64 3.32 -13.97 0.69
C TYR A 64 3.55 -13.65 -0.79
N ASP A 65 3.00 -14.46 -1.67
CA ASP A 65 2.94 -14.19 -3.09
C ASP A 65 1.64 -14.80 -3.63
N PRO A 66 0.80 -14.06 -4.37
CA PRO A 66 -0.48 -14.59 -4.81
C PRO A 66 -0.36 -15.91 -5.58
N TYR A 67 0.72 -16.14 -6.32
CA TYR A 67 0.93 -17.34 -7.13
C TYR A 67 1.82 -18.37 -6.43
N TYR A 68 2.98 -17.95 -5.93
CA TYR A 68 4.02 -18.86 -5.42
C TYR A 68 3.90 -19.19 -3.93
N ALA A 69 3.23 -18.34 -3.15
CA ALA A 69 3.03 -18.50 -1.71
C ALA A 69 1.66 -17.92 -1.29
N PRO A 70 0.54 -18.55 -1.73
CA PRO A 70 -0.79 -17.94 -1.70
C PRO A 70 -1.44 -17.88 -0.31
N ASN A 71 -0.76 -18.36 0.73
CA ASN A 71 -1.28 -18.37 2.09
C ASN A 71 -1.33 -16.94 2.64
N VAL A 72 -2.55 -16.44 2.88
CA VAL A 72 -2.79 -15.09 3.39
C VAL A 72 -2.09 -14.90 4.74
N PRO A 73 -1.18 -13.91 4.87
CA PRO A 73 -0.52 -13.63 6.14
C PRO A 73 -1.52 -13.17 7.20
N LYS A 74 -1.32 -13.63 8.44
CA LYS A 74 -2.18 -13.29 9.58
C LYS A 74 -1.49 -12.34 10.56
N GLY A 75 -2.27 -11.43 11.13
CA GLY A 75 -1.78 -10.45 12.10
C GLY A 75 -0.99 -9.32 11.45
N LYS A 76 -0.37 -8.49 12.30
CA LYS A 76 0.42 -7.33 11.87
C LYS A 76 1.92 -7.65 11.87
N PHE A 77 2.67 -6.81 11.17
CA PHE A 77 4.11 -6.92 10.97
C PHE A 77 4.82 -5.63 11.35
N ASP A 78 5.99 -5.74 11.97
CA ASP A 78 6.85 -4.61 12.32
C ASP A 78 7.58 -4.09 11.08
N THR A 79 8.02 -5.02 10.23
CA THR A 79 8.68 -4.74 8.96
C THR A 79 7.97 -5.44 7.80
N ILE A 80 7.66 -4.69 6.75
CA ILE A 80 7.20 -5.28 5.48
C ILE A 80 8.17 -4.90 4.37
N ILE A 81 8.62 -5.86 3.57
CA ILE A 81 9.39 -5.59 2.35
C ILE A 81 8.53 -5.92 1.13
N CYS A 82 8.55 -5.06 0.13
CA CYS A 82 7.85 -5.24 -1.14
C CYS A 82 8.82 -4.88 -2.27
N LEU A 83 9.49 -5.90 -2.79
CA LEU A 83 10.70 -5.72 -3.60
C LEU A 83 10.43 -5.99 -5.07
N TYR A 84 10.45 -4.94 -5.89
CA TYR A 84 10.21 -4.93 -7.33
C TYR A 84 8.82 -5.39 -7.79
N VAL A 85 7.91 -5.66 -6.86
CA VAL A 85 6.53 -6.10 -7.13
C VAL A 85 5.75 -5.04 -7.90
N LEU A 86 5.79 -3.78 -7.45
CA LEU A 86 5.02 -2.70 -8.08
C LEU A 86 5.39 -2.47 -9.54
N ASN A 87 6.65 -2.77 -9.93
CA ASN A 87 7.12 -2.59 -11.29
C ASN A 87 6.44 -3.52 -12.30
N VAL A 88 5.72 -4.57 -11.88
CA VAL A 88 5.08 -5.56 -12.77
C VAL A 88 3.55 -5.53 -12.68
N LEU A 89 3.01 -4.51 -12.00
CA LEU A 89 1.59 -4.32 -11.74
C LEU A 89 1.06 -3.09 -12.49
N LEU A 90 -0.18 -3.18 -12.96
CA LEU A 90 -0.92 -2.03 -13.48
C LEU A 90 -1.18 -1.01 -12.36
N PRO A 91 -1.41 0.28 -12.68
CA PRO A 91 -1.61 1.32 -11.67
C PRO A 91 -2.65 0.98 -10.59
N ASP A 92 -3.79 0.42 -10.98
CA ASP A 92 -4.85 0.04 -10.02
C ASP A 92 -4.42 -1.12 -9.12
N GLU A 93 -3.69 -2.09 -9.66
CA GLU A 93 -3.13 -3.21 -8.89
C GLU A 93 -2.08 -2.71 -7.88
N GLN A 94 -1.28 -1.69 -8.24
CA GLN A 94 -0.32 -1.06 -7.32
C GLN A 94 -1.04 -0.44 -6.12
N SER A 95 -2.12 0.31 -6.35
CA SER A 95 -2.93 0.89 -5.25
C SER A 95 -3.44 -0.17 -4.28
N HIS A 96 -3.92 -1.31 -4.78
CA HIS A 96 -4.35 -2.43 -3.93
C HIS A 96 -3.20 -3.01 -3.08
N VAL A 97 -2.01 -3.14 -3.64
CA VAL A 97 -0.83 -3.61 -2.89
C VAL A 97 -0.43 -2.62 -1.80
N LEU A 98 -0.44 -1.31 -2.09
CA LEU A 98 -0.14 -0.28 -1.09
C LEU A 98 -1.14 -0.33 0.08
N MET A 99 -2.44 -0.43 -0.24
CA MET A 99 -3.51 -0.59 0.75
C MET A 99 -3.33 -1.87 1.59
N ALA A 100 -3.11 -3.01 0.95
CA ALA A 100 -2.88 -4.28 1.65
C ALA A 100 -1.67 -4.23 2.60
N ILE A 101 -0.58 -3.58 2.17
CA ILE A 101 0.62 -3.40 3.01
C ILE A 101 0.30 -2.48 4.20
N SER A 102 -0.43 -1.38 4.00
CA SER A 102 -0.87 -0.55 5.11
C SER A 102 -1.70 -1.35 6.14
N GLU A 103 -2.63 -2.17 5.66
CA GLU A 103 -3.51 -2.99 6.49
C GLU A 103 -2.78 -4.11 7.25
N LEU A 104 -1.61 -4.55 6.78
CA LEU A 104 -0.80 -5.56 7.45
C LEU A 104 0.30 -4.96 8.33
N LEU A 105 0.62 -3.67 8.21
CA LEU A 105 1.67 -3.03 8.98
C LEU A 105 1.17 -2.60 10.37
N TYR A 106 1.97 -2.84 11.41
CA TYR A 106 1.74 -2.22 12.73
C TYR A 106 1.76 -0.68 12.62
N PRO A 107 0.99 0.06 13.44
CA PRO A 107 1.01 1.52 13.42
C PRO A 107 2.44 2.11 13.48
N THR A 108 3.28 1.59 14.37
CA THR A 108 4.67 2.04 14.55
C THR A 108 5.66 1.40 13.57
N GLY A 109 5.22 0.44 12.75
CA GLY A 109 6.06 -0.32 11.83
C GLY A 109 6.57 0.50 10.64
N SER A 110 7.39 -0.15 9.81
CA SER A 110 7.86 0.43 8.53
C SER A 110 7.76 -0.58 7.38
N ALA A 111 7.32 -0.10 6.22
CA ALA A 111 7.41 -0.87 4.99
C ALA A 111 8.48 -0.31 4.04
N TYR A 112 9.13 -1.18 3.28
CA TYR A 112 10.17 -0.82 2.33
C TYR A 112 9.80 -1.28 0.92
N PHE A 113 9.66 -0.32 0.03
CA PHE A 113 9.36 -0.56 -1.38
C PHE A 113 10.62 -0.38 -2.20
N ALA A 114 11.10 -1.46 -2.82
CA ALA A 114 12.18 -1.34 -3.80
C ALA A 114 11.60 -1.31 -5.21
N VAL A 115 12.00 -0.33 -6.00
CA VAL A 115 11.55 -0.17 -7.39
C VAL A 115 12.75 -0.11 -8.33
N ARG A 116 12.52 -0.51 -9.58
CA ARG A 116 13.51 -0.46 -10.67
C ARG A 116 13.66 0.95 -11.24
N ARG A 117 14.91 1.32 -11.53
CA ARG A 117 15.28 2.58 -12.21
C ARG A 117 15.83 2.37 -13.63
N ASP A 118 15.98 1.12 -14.04
CA ASP A 118 16.49 0.71 -15.34
C ASP A 118 15.39 0.41 -16.38
N ILE A 119 14.10 0.57 -16.03
CA ILE A 119 12.98 0.43 -16.97
C ILE A 119 12.92 1.67 -17.87
N ARG A 120 13.11 1.50 -19.18
CA ARG A 120 13.14 2.63 -20.14
C ARG A 120 11.77 3.06 -20.66
N ARG A 121 10.83 2.12 -20.75
CA ARG A 121 9.48 2.35 -21.29
C ARG A 121 8.48 1.47 -20.56
N ASP A 122 7.34 2.06 -20.23
CA ASP A 122 6.22 1.37 -19.61
C ASP A 122 5.42 0.58 -20.64
N GLY A 123 4.86 -0.55 -20.23
CA GLY A 123 3.97 -1.35 -21.06
C GLY A 123 4.28 -2.85 -21.07
N PHE A 124 3.49 -3.55 -21.86
CA PHE A 124 3.67 -4.97 -22.11
C PHE A 124 4.88 -5.24 -22.99
N ARG A 125 5.63 -6.28 -22.63
CA ARG A 125 6.76 -6.78 -23.41
C ARG A 125 6.72 -8.30 -23.45
N ASN A 126 7.25 -8.89 -24.51
CA ASN A 126 7.31 -10.34 -24.62
C ASN A 126 8.39 -10.90 -23.68
N HIS A 127 8.01 -11.83 -22.82
CA HIS A 127 8.91 -12.52 -21.91
C HIS A 127 9.65 -13.63 -22.67
N VAL A 128 10.97 -13.47 -22.87
CA VAL A 128 11.81 -14.35 -23.70
C VAL A 128 11.64 -15.85 -23.39
N LYS A 129 11.64 -16.23 -22.10
CA LYS A 129 11.54 -17.64 -21.69
C LYS A 129 10.16 -18.28 -21.91
N TYR A 130 9.09 -17.50 -21.77
CA TYR A 130 7.72 -18.03 -21.70
C TYR A 130 6.89 -17.66 -22.94
N HIS A 131 7.41 -16.78 -23.80
CA HIS A 131 6.72 -16.23 -24.96
C HIS A 131 5.34 -15.64 -24.61
N LYS A 132 5.18 -15.07 -23.40
CA LYS A 132 3.97 -14.40 -22.91
C LYS A 132 4.22 -12.91 -22.73
N ASN A 133 3.18 -12.09 -22.90
CA ASN A 133 3.26 -10.67 -22.62
C ASN A 133 3.24 -10.42 -21.11
N VAL A 134 4.24 -9.71 -20.60
CA VAL A 134 4.33 -9.30 -19.20
C VAL A 134 4.39 -7.78 -19.11
N TYR A 135 3.67 -7.20 -18.16
CA TYR A 135 3.70 -5.77 -17.92
C TYR A 135 4.94 -5.38 -17.12
N GLN A 136 5.58 -4.28 -17.47
CA GLN A 136 6.55 -3.63 -16.59
C GLN A 136 6.45 -2.10 -16.72
N CYS A 137 6.60 -1.39 -15.61
CA CYS A 137 6.55 0.07 -15.54
C CYS A 137 7.58 0.66 -14.56
N GLN A 138 7.92 1.92 -14.79
CA GLN A 138 8.56 2.76 -13.78
C GLN A 138 7.57 3.04 -12.64
N VAL A 139 8.09 3.16 -11.42
CA VAL A 139 7.29 3.47 -10.24
C VAL A 139 7.96 4.60 -9.47
N THR A 140 7.18 5.60 -9.08
CA THR A 140 7.61 6.69 -8.22
C THR A 140 6.60 6.82 -7.09
N LEU A 141 7.07 6.77 -5.85
CA LEU A 141 6.22 6.83 -4.66
C LEU A 141 6.47 8.14 -3.90
N PRO A 142 5.43 8.75 -3.31
CA PRO A 142 5.55 9.97 -2.51
C PRO A 142 6.09 9.68 -1.10
N TYR A 143 7.09 8.81 -1.00
CA TYR A 143 7.66 8.33 0.26
C TYR A 143 9.13 8.74 0.38
N LYS A 144 9.69 8.67 1.58
CA LYS A 144 11.10 9.00 1.79
C LYS A 144 12.00 8.01 1.06
N SER A 145 12.75 8.48 0.06
CA SER A 145 13.82 7.72 -0.57
C SER A 145 14.98 7.54 0.42
N ILE A 146 15.35 6.29 0.69
CA ILE A 146 16.45 5.95 1.61
C ILE A 146 17.68 5.40 0.89
N LEU A 147 17.51 4.93 -0.34
CA LEU A 147 18.59 4.50 -1.23
C LEU A 147 18.17 4.82 -2.65
N ARG A 148 19.07 5.41 -3.44
CA ARG A 148 18.90 5.55 -4.87
C ARG A 148 20.21 5.21 -5.57
N THR A 149 20.14 4.32 -6.56
CA THR A 149 21.21 3.95 -7.47
C THR A 149 20.68 4.02 -8.91
N ASP A 150 21.55 3.79 -9.88
CA ASP A 150 21.18 3.81 -11.31
C ASP A 150 20.15 2.73 -11.69
N HIS A 151 19.99 1.69 -10.86
CA HIS A 151 19.13 0.54 -11.16
C HIS A 151 18.02 0.33 -10.14
N CYS A 152 18.10 0.94 -8.95
CA CYS A 152 17.17 0.69 -7.86
C CYS A 152 16.96 1.93 -7.00
N GLU A 153 15.71 2.14 -6.56
CA GLU A 153 15.38 3.07 -5.48
C GLU A 153 14.59 2.34 -4.40
N ILE A 154 14.91 2.60 -3.13
CA ILE A 154 14.20 2.06 -1.97
C ILE A 154 13.51 3.20 -1.24
N TYR A 155 12.20 3.09 -1.13
CA TYR A 155 11.34 4.00 -0.39
C TYR A 155 10.96 3.41 0.97
N ARG A 156 10.95 4.25 2.01
CA ARG A 156 10.40 3.91 3.33
C ARG A 156 9.00 4.49 3.50
N TYR A 157 8.05 3.62 3.74
CA TYR A 157 6.67 3.93 4.13
C TYR A 157 6.47 3.78 5.63
N ARG A 158 5.75 4.73 6.20
CA ARG A 158 5.09 4.66 7.51
C ARG A 158 3.68 5.22 7.32
N HIS A 159 2.75 4.78 8.15
CA HIS A 159 1.38 5.27 8.15
C HIS A 159 1.31 6.79 8.25
N PHE A 160 0.41 7.40 7.50
CA PHE A 160 0.29 8.84 7.39
C PHE A 160 0.04 9.51 8.75
N ASN A 161 -0.81 8.91 9.60
CA ASN A 161 -1.08 9.38 10.97
C ASN A 161 0.05 9.12 11.98
N GLN A 162 1.17 8.54 11.55
CA GLN A 162 2.35 8.30 12.37
C GLN A 162 3.55 9.15 11.91
N LEU A 163 3.34 10.01 10.92
CA LEU A 163 4.30 11.02 10.48
C LEU A 163 4.18 12.25 11.38
N GLN A 164 5.32 12.79 11.81
CA GLN A 164 5.36 14.08 12.50
C GLN A 164 5.31 15.18 11.45
N VAL A 165 4.16 15.83 11.32
CA VAL A 165 3.95 16.96 10.40
C VAL A 165 3.46 18.15 11.22
N ASN A 166 4.10 19.31 11.03
CA ASN A 166 3.69 20.54 11.69
C ASN A 166 2.66 21.27 10.82
N GLU A 167 1.43 20.76 10.83
CA GLU A 167 0.30 21.28 10.06
C GLU A 167 -0.87 21.56 11.01
N SER A 168 -1.59 22.65 10.78
CA SER A 168 -2.78 22.99 11.59
C SER A 168 -4.02 22.22 11.18
N CYS A 169 -4.04 21.62 9.99
CA CYS A 169 -5.16 20.85 9.46
C CYS A 169 -5.18 19.43 10.07
N SER A 170 -6.29 19.05 10.71
CA SER A 170 -6.46 17.72 11.31
C SER A 170 -6.43 16.57 10.28
N PHE A 171 -6.65 16.87 9.00
CA PHE A 171 -6.53 15.91 7.90
C PHE A 171 -5.10 15.82 7.35
N CYS A 172 -4.26 16.84 7.53
CA CYS A 172 -2.84 16.80 7.15
C CYS A 172 -1.96 16.24 8.27
N ALA A 173 -2.37 16.44 9.52
CA ALA A 173 -1.75 15.90 10.72
C ALA A 173 -2.79 15.13 11.57
N PRO A 174 -3.31 13.99 11.07
CA PRO A 174 -4.26 13.19 11.81
C PRO A 174 -3.64 12.62 13.09
N ALA A 175 -4.46 12.52 14.14
CA ALA A 175 -4.00 12.08 15.46
C ALA A 175 -3.46 10.63 15.39
N SER A 176 -2.35 10.36 16.09
CA SER A 176 -1.69 9.05 16.03
C SER A 176 -2.49 7.91 16.65
N ASN A 177 -3.54 8.21 17.42
CA ASN A 177 -4.44 7.26 18.02
C ASN A 177 -5.70 6.99 17.19
N CYS A 178 -5.90 7.66 16.05
CA CYS A 178 -7.03 7.34 15.16
C CYS A 178 -6.82 5.96 14.52
N GLU A 179 -7.92 5.22 14.35
CA GLU A 179 -7.86 3.90 13.72
C GLU A 179 -7.78 4.07 12.20
N LEU A 180 -6.58 3.88 11.65
CA LEU A 180 -6.36 3.86 10.21
C LEU A 180 -6.83 2.51 9.63
N LEU A 181 -7.81 2.55 8.74
CA LEU A 181 -8.35 1.34 8.09
C LEU A 181 -7.49 0.89 6.91
N THR A 182 -7.13 1.82 6.02
CA THR A 182 -6.33 1.53 4.82
C THR A 182 -5.73 2.81 4.24
N GLU A 183 -4.64 2.68 3.49
CA GLU A 183 -3.90 3.81 2.94
C GLU A 183 -3.26 3.47 1.57
N SER A 184 -3.46 4.35 0.59
CA SER A 184 -2.77 4.33 -0.70
C SER A 184 -1.65 5.37 -0.74
N ALA A 185 -0.98 5.55 -1.88
CA ALA A 185 0.02 6.60 -2.03
C ALA A 185 -0.56 8.01 -1.84
N ASN A 186 -1.82 8.25 -2.25
CA ASN A 186 -2.41 9.57 -2.39
C ASN A 186 -3.61 9.83 -1.46
N ALA A 187 -4.19 8.79 -0.85
CA ALA A 187 -5.34 8.90 0.03
C ALA A 187 -5.24 7.91 1.19
N TYR A 188 -5.96 8.20 2.28
CA TYR A 188 -6.03 7.33 3.45
C TYR A 188 -7.44 7.31 4.02
N ALA A 189 -7.77 6.29 4.81
CA ALA A 189 -9.06 6.14 5.46
C ALA A 189 -8.92 5.96 6.97
N VAL A 190 -9.70 6.73 7.73
CA VAL A 190 -9.76 6.67 9.19
C VAL A 190 -11.18 6.36 9.64
N LEU A 191 -11.29 5.48 10.62
CA LEU A 191 -12.56 5.19 11.28
C LEU A 191 -12.90 6.31 12.26
N GLU A 192 -14.10 6.84 12.17
CA GLU A 192 -14.65 7.79 13.12
C GLU A 192 -15.27 7.03 14.29
N ASN A 193 -14.72 7.24 15.49
CA ASN A 193 -15.14 6.56 16.70
C ASN A 193 -16.43 7.19 17.27
N SER A 194 -17.56 6.95 16.62
CA SER A 194 -18.89 7.31 17.11
C SER A 194 -19.73 6.08 17.41
N SER A 195 -20.19 5.93 18.66
CA SER A 195 -21.05 4.82 19.08
C SER A 195 -22.39 4.79 18.34
N SER A 196 -22.85 5.92 17.81
CA SER A 196 -24.13 6.01 17.09
C SER A 196 -24.05 5.61 15.62
N LEU A 197 -22.86 5.57 15.02
CA LEU A 197 -22.64 5.17 13.63
C LEU A 197 -21.43 4.22 13.50
N PRO A 198 -21.56 2.95 13.91
CA PRO A 198 -20.50 1.96 13.77
C PRO A 198 -20.02 1.86 12.32
N GLY A 199 -18.69 1.92 12.11
CA GLY A 199 -18.10 1.82 10.78
C GLY A 199 -18.06 3.12 9.97
N TYR A 200 -18.58 4.23 10.50
CA TYR A 200 -18.44 5.53 9.84
C TYR A 200 -16.97 5.86 9.58
N THR A 201 -16.63 6.13 8.32
CA THR A 201 -15.24 6.26 7.88
C THR A 201 -15.08 7.52 7.03
N LEU A 202 -13.98 8.24 7.23
CA LEU A 202 -13.54 9.32 6.37
C LEU A 202 -12.42 8.83 5.45
N VAL A 203 -12.58 9.05 4.14
CA VAL A 203 -11.55 8.89 3.12
C VAL A 203 -11.03 10.27 2.73
N ILE A 204 -9.74 10.48 2.87
CA ILE A 204 -9.12 11.80 2.83
C ILE A 204 -7.94 11.76 1.83
N PRO A 205 -7.87 12.70 0.86
CA PRO A 205 -6.68 12.87 0.03
C PRO A 205 -5.54 13.42 0.88
N LYS A 206 -4.31 12.96 0.66
CA LYS A 206 -3.13 13.51 1.35
C LYS A 206 -2.77 14.94 0.92
N ARG A 207 -3.31 15.39 -0.21
CA ARG A 207 -3.16 16.77 -0.69
C ARG A 207 -4.19 17.68 -0.01
N HIS A 208 -3.71 18.78 0.55
CA HIS A 208 -4.55 19.81 1.16
C HIS A 208 -5.18 20.71 0.08
N VAL A 209 -6.22 20.19 -0.57
CA VAL A 209 -7.02 20.93 -1.56
C VAL A 209 -8.48 20.53 -1.42
N SER A 210 -9.38 21.34 -2.00
CA SER A 210 -10.79 20.95 -2.06
C SER A 210 -10.96 19.70 -2.94
N TYR A 211 -12.01 18.92 -2.69
CA TYR A 211 -12.28 17.73 -3.51
C TYR A 211 -12.42 18.08 -5.00
N PHE A 212 -13.03 19.22 -5.32
CA PHE A 212 -13.27 19.66 -6.70
C PHE A 212 -12.00 20.14 -7.42
N ASP A 213 -10.96 20.52 -6.66
CA ASP A 213 -9.65 20.92 -7.20
C ASP A 213 -8.68 19.72 -7.34
N LEU A 214 -9.09 18.53 -6.91
CA LEU A 214 -8.27 17.33 -7.08
C LEU A 214 -8.14 16.95 -8.56
N SER A 215 -6.91 16.58 -8.93
CA SER A 215 -6.65 15.93 -10.21
C SER A 215 -7.50 14.66 -10.36
N LEU A 216 -7.76 14.23 -11.60
CA LEU A 216 -8.46 12.96 -11.83
C LEU A 216 -7.71 11.77 -11.20
N TYR A 217 -6.37 11.83 -11.21
CA TYR A 217 -5.53 10.83 -10.56
C TYR A 217 -5.79 10.74 -9.04
N ASP A 218 -5.78 11.89 -8.36
CA ASP A 218 -6.02 11.93 -6.91
C ASP A 218 -7.48 11.55 -6.55
N ARG A 219 -8.46 11.95 -7.39
CA ARG A 219 -9.86 11.53 -7.22
C ARG A 219 -10.00 10.01 -7.34
N ASN A 220 -9.41 9.41 -8.37
CA ASN A 220 -9.44 7.96 -8.56
C ASN A 220 -8.79 7.23 -7.38
N ALA A 221 -7.67 7.73 -6.85
CA ALA A 221 -7.03 7.16 -5.66
C ALA A 221 -7.95 7.21 -4.42
N CYS A 222 -8.75 8.27 -4.25
CA CYS A 222 -9.75 8.34 -3.18
C CYS A 222 -10.85 7.30 -3.38
N TRP A 223 -11.36 7.13 -4.61
CA TRP A 223 -12.41 6.15 -4.89
C TRP A 223 -11.94 4.70 -4.77
N GLN A 224 -10.69 4.40 -5.11
CA GLN A 224 -10.08 3.09 -4.83
C GLN A 224 -10.04 2.79 -3.32
N VAL A 225 -9.76 3.81 -2.49
CA VAL A 225 -9.82 3.69 -1.04
C VAL A 225 -11.27 3.51 -0.55
N VAL A 226 -12.24 4.22 -1.13
CA VAL A 226 -13.68 4.02 -0.82
C VAL A 226 -14.12 2.59 -1.08
N ASP A 227 -13.76 2.02 -2.23
CA ASP A 227 -14.08 0.63 -2.57
C ASP A 227 -13.44 -0.35 -1.58
N ARG A 228 -12.19 -0.09 -1.17
CA ARG A 228 -11.50 -0.90 -0.16
C ARG A 228 -12.17 -0.78 1.20
N VAL A 229 -12.52 0.42 1.63
CA VAL A 229 -13.25 0.69 2.88
C VAL A 229 -14.57 -0.08 2.89
N LYS A 230 -15.37 -0.01 1.81
CA LYS A 230 -16.61 -0.79 1.69
C LYS A 230 -16.37 -2.28 1.95
N MET A 231 -15.34 -2.87 1.34
CA MET A 231 -15.01 -4.28 1.56
C MET A 231 -14.65 -4.58 3.03
N LEU A 232 -13.80 -3.75 3.64
CA LEU A 232 -13.38 -3.92 5.03
C LEU A 232 -14.55 -3.77 6.01
N LEU A 233 -15.41 -2.78 5.78
CA LEU A 233 -16.59 -2.54 6.61
C LEU A 233 -17.64 -3.64 6.43
N SER A 234 -17.82 -4.18 5.22
CA SER A 234 -18.68 -5.34 4.99
C SER A 234 -18.22 -6.57 5.77
N GLU A 235 -16.92 -6.83 5.81
CA GLU A 235 -16.34 -7.97 6.55
C GLU A 235 -16.42 -7.75 8.09
N ARG A 236 -16.27 -6.51 8.56
CA ARG A 236 -16.22 -6.19 9.99
C ARG A 236 -17.59 -5.94 10.63
N PHE A 237 -18.49 -5.23 9.94
CA PHE A 237 -19.74 -4.71 10.52
C PHE A 237 -21.01 -5.28 9.88
N HIS A 238 -20.91 -5.98 8.75
CA HIS A 238 -22.05 -6.59 8.04
C HIS A 238 -23.25 -5.63 7.82
N PRO A 239 -23.05 -4.41 7.29
CA PRO A 239 -24.15 -3.49 7.05
C PRO A 239 -25.03 -3.93 5.87
N ASP A 240 -26.27 -3.47 5.87
CA ASP A 240 -27.24 -3.72 4.81
C ASP A 240 -26.99 -2.82 3.59
N GLY A 241 -26.32 -1.67 3.79
CA GLY A 241 -25.97 -0.76 2.72
C GLY A 241 -24.89 0.27 3.06
N PHE A 242 -24.65 1.17 2.12
CA PHE A 242 -23.70 2.27 2.29
C PHE A 242 -24.26 3.55 1.69
N ARG A 243 -24.05 4.67 2.38
CA ARG A 243 -24.18 6.03 1.83
C ARG A 243 -22.80 6.63 1.69
N VAL A 244 -22.51 7.18 0.51
CA VAL A 244 -21.26 7.90 0.24
C VAL A 244 -21.58 9.37 0.02
N LYS A 245 -20.90 10.27 0.74
CA LYS A 245 -21.05 11.73 0.59
C LYS A 245 -19.70 12.37 0.39
N VAL A 246 -19.61 13.35 -0.50
CA VAL A 246 -18.41 14.18 -0.63
C VAL A 246 -18.60 15.43 0.22
N GLY A 247 -17.65 15.69 1.12
CA GLY A 247 -17.64 16.84 2.02
C GLY A 247 -16.62 17.90 1.59
N GLN A 248 -16.97 19.17 1.82
CA GLN A 248 -16.08 20.32 1.66
C GLN A 248 -16.38 21.41 2.70
N GLY A 249 -15.34 22.09 3.19
CA GLY A 249 -15.44 23.31 4.01
C GLY A 249 -16.01 23.06 5.41
N ILE A 250 -16.67 24.09 5.99
CA ILE A 250 -17.23 24.07 7.36
C ILE A 250 -18.17 22.87 7.59
N ALA A 251 -18.78 22.32 6.53
CA ALA A 251 -19.63 21.13 6.59
C ALA A 251 -18.88 19.82 6.95
N THR A 252 -17.55 19.84 6.97
CA THR A 252 -16.70 18.68 7.31
C THR A 252 -16.23 18.69 8.77
N GLU A 253 -16.71 19.62 9.60
CA GLU A 253 -16.22 19.88 10.98
C GLU A 253 -14.71 20.24 11.06
N CYS A 254 -14.00 20.21 9.93
CA CYS A 254 -12.62 20.64 9.79
C CYS A 254 -12.61 22.11 9.35
N ALA A 255 -11.78 22.93 10.01
CA ALA A 255 -11.67 24.37 9.77
C ALA A 255 -11.02 24.75 8.42
N GLY A 256 -11.02 23.86 7.42
CA GLY A 256 -10.21 23.98 6.21
C GLY A 256 -10.93 23.58 4.92
N TRP A 257 -10.39 24.08 3.81
CA TRP A 257 -10.79 23.74 2.44
C TRP A 257 -10.17 22.39 1.99
N HIS A 258 -10.14 21.39 2.88
CA HIS A 258 -9.60 20.06 2.60
C HIS A 258 -10.76 19.10 2.30
N GLY A 259 -10.79 18.54 1.08
CA GLY A 259 -11.84 17.63 0.67
C GLY A 259 -11.82 16.30 1.44
N CYS A 260 -12.98 15.71 1.69
CA CYS A 260 -13.09 14.36 2.24
C CYS A 260 -14.30 13.62 1.64
N ILE A 261 -14.30 12.30 1.75
CA ILE A 261 -15.42 11.44 1.37
C ILE A 261 -15.86 10.65 2.60
N HIS A 262 -17.14 10.78 2.93
CA HIS A 262 -17.79 10.10 4.03
C HIS A 262 -18.34 8.76 3.52
N VAL A 263 -17.95 7.66 4.17
CA VAL A 263 -18.51 6.33 3.92
C VAL A 263 -19.28 5.91 5.16
N ILE A 264 -20.61 5.80 5.02
CA ILE A 264 -21.54 5.59 6.14
C ILE A 264 -22.26 4.25 5.92
N PRO A 265 -21.94 3.21 6.70
CA PRO A 265 -22.73 1.98 6.75
C PRO A 265 -24.18 2.26 7.16
N CYS A 266 -25.12 1.54 6.57
CA CYS A 266 -26.57 1.65 6.84
C CYS A 266 -27.16 0.27 7.13
#